data_AF-A0A150STY3-F1
#
_entry.id   AF-A0A150STY3-F1
#
_cell.length_a   1.000
_cell.length_b   1.000
_cell.length_c   1.000
_cell.angle_alpha   90.00
_cell.angle_beta   90.00
_cell.angle_gamma   90.00
#
_symmetry.space_group_name_H-M   'P 1'
#
loop_
_entity.id
_entity.type
_entity.pdbx_description
1 polymer ?
#
loop_
_entity_poly.entity_id
_entity_poly.type
_entity_poly.pdbx_seq_one_letter_code
_entity_poly.pdbx_strand_id
1 'polypeptide(L)'
;MATSKTKKPAPATSPAEAPAVSPTTVTLDALARELGPADGAFAARTYAGIPEEDLVAEGTRIDSQSLIDDAPHFVASARRILGSLSGSQRAKVRMPDALLPLLVAEAGRLQAMKRAHDAEATEAAGARAALEVQGRSAMRDGIGERDLCYDGLRNALGARRMARVDAVVGRADSPESLAKGLEALASFIEETRRADPLQDAQLLEDYGVGADCAASLRATAQRVRGIASVQVAAGRRVTQRALDLQDGRVAVVIEKILRAFRAARRVDGTILVPELNKAAWMFEARSGSSAKKAPPGGDKPPPGGSGSGAQGNAPPVLVTEETTPTLGADG
;
A
#
# COMPACT_ATOMS: atom_id res chain seq x y z
N MET A 1 -32.58 2.95 -76.79
CA MET A 1 -33.16 1.81 -76.05
C MET A 1 -32.15 0.67 -76.15
N ALA A 2 -31.65 0.14 -75.02
CA ALA A 2 -32.18 -1.05 -74.31
C ALA A 2 -31.98 -2.35 -75.12
N THR A 3 -31.45 -3.47 -74.57
CA THR A 3 -31.00 -3.74 -73.18
C THR A 3 -29.98 -4.89 -73.15
N SER A 4 -29.12 -4.91 -72.14
CA SER A 4 -28.15 -6.00 -71.90
C SER A 4 -28.81 -7.32 -71.47
N LYS A 5 -28.15 -8.46 -71.74
CA LYS A 5 -28.31 -9.70 -70.97
C LYS A 5 -26.96 -10.23 -70.49
N THR A 6 -26.96 -10.85 -69.32
CA THR A 6 -25.79 -11.09 -68.47
C THR A 6 -25.08 -12.42 -68.73
N LYS A 7 -23.76 -12.44 -68.51
CA LYS A 7 -22.95 -13.67 -68.42
C LYS A 7 -22.42 -13.82 -66.99
N LYS A 8 -22.55 -15.03 -66.43
CA LYS A 8 -22.27 -15.37 -65.03
C LYS A 8 -20.74 -15.41 -64.75
N PRO A 9 -20.21 -14.71 -63.72
CA PRO A 9 -18.84 -14.88 -63.25
C PRO A 9 -18.61 -16.20 -62.50
N ALA A 10 -17.35 -16.64 -62.44
CA ALA A 10 -16.88 -17.75 -61.60
C ALA A 10 -16.75 -17.32 -60.12
N PRO A 11 -16.75 -18.26 -59.15
CA PRO A 11 -16.52 -17.94 -57.75
C PRO A 11 -15.10 -17.40 -57.52
N ALA A 12 -14.96 -16.45 -56.58
CA ALA A 12 -13.68 -15.85 -56.24
C ALA A 12 -12.80 -16.81 -55.43
N THR A 13 -11.49 -16.78 -55.68
CA THR A 13 -10.47 -17.40 -54.83
C THR A 13 -10.48 -16.77 -53.44
N SER A 14 -10.48 -17.58 -52.39
CA SER A 14 -10.27 -17.11 -51.01
C SER A 14 -8.96 -16.31 -50.91
N PRO A 15 -8.91 -15.22 -50.11
CA PRO A 15 -7.65 -14.57 -49.77
C PRO A 15 -6.72 -15.56 -49.06
N ALA A 16 -5.42 -15.49 -49.34
CA ALA A 16 -4.44 -16.28 -48.61
C ALA A 16 -4.45 -15.88 -47.12
N GLU A 17 -4.38 -16.88 -46.24
CA GLU A 17 -4.30 -16.68 -44.80
C GLU A 17 -2.98 -15.98 -44.45
N ALA A 18 -3.07 -14.68 -44.11
CA ALA A 18 -1.90 -13.90 -43.74
C ALA A 18 -1.32 -14.46 -42.42
N PRO A 19 -0.02 -14.78 -42.33
CA PRO A 19 0.55 -15.37 -41.13
C PRO A 19 0.37 -14.42 -39.96
N ALA A 20 -0.31 -14.89 -38.91
CA ALA A 20 -0.56 -14.11 -37.70
C ALA A 20 0.78 -13.75 -37.04
N VAL A 21 1.20 -12.49 -37.18
CA VAL A 21 2.40 -11.98 -36.52
C VAL A 21 2.08 -11.85 -35.04
N SER A 22 2.43 -12.88 -34.26
CA SER A 22 2.35 -12.87 -32.81
C SER A 22 3.00 -11.59 -32.27
N PRO A 23 2.26 -10.73 -31.53
CA PRO A 23 2.81 -9.48 -31.03
C PRO A 23 3.83 -9.79 -29.94
N THR A 24 5.12 -9.73 -30.28
CA THR A 24 6.23 -10.00 -29.36
C THR A 24 6.16 -9.06 -28.16
N THR A 25 5.61 -9.54 -27.04
CA THR A 25 5.42 -8.75 -25.84
C THR A 25 6.78 -8.30 -25.31
N VAL A 26 7.04 -7.00 -25.34
CA VAL A 26 8.29 -6.43 -24.85
C VAL A 26 8.27 -6.49 -23.32
N THR A 27 9.15 -7.29 -22.73
CA THR A 27 9.29 -7.41 -21.27
C THR A 27 10.64 -6.88 -20.79
N LEU A 28 10.71 -6.51 -19.51
CA LEU A 28 11.98 -6.12 -18.87
C LEU A 28 13.02 -7.24 -18.99
N ASP A 29 12.63 -8.50 -18.81
CA ASP A 29 13.53 -9.66 -18.90
C ASP A 29 14.05 -9.91 -20.32
N ALA A 30 13.28 -9.58 -21.37
CA ALA A 30 13.76 -9.61 -22.75
C ALA A 30 14.76 -8.47 -22.99
N LEU A 31 14.40 -7.25 -22.61
CA LEU A 31 15.26 -6.08 -22.76
C LEU A 31 16.57 -6.20 -21.97
N ALA A 32 16.57 -6.81 -20.78
CA ALA A 32 17.77 -7.04 -19.97
C ALA A 32 18.74 -8.02 -20.64
N ARG A 33 18.22 -9.06 -21.32
CA ARG A 33 19.03 -10.00 -22.11
C ARG A 33 19.60 -9.37 -23.38
N GLU A 34 18.87 -8.44 -24.00
CA GLU A 34 19.33 -7.74 -25.21
C GLU A 34 20.30 -6.58 -24.94
N LEU A 35 20.11 -5.84 -23.84
CA LEU A 35 20.92 -4.67 -23.48
C LEU A 35 22.10 -5.00 -22.56
N GLY A 36 22.09 -6.17 -21.92
CA GLY A 36 23.07 -6.55 -20.91
C GLY A 36 22.84 -5.87 -19.54
N PRO A 37 23.73 -6.13 -18.57
CA PRO A 37 23.64 -5.55 -17.24
C PRO A 37 23.97 -4.05 -17.25
N ALA A 38 23.41 -3.31 -16.29
CA ALA A 38 23.78 -1.92 -16.05
C ALA A 38 25.21 -1.81 -15.48
N ASP A 39 26.01 -0.85 -15.96
CA ASP A 39 27.28 -0.47 -15.32
C ASP A 39 26.98 0.14 -13.93
N GLY A 40 27.36 -0.58 -12.87
CA GLY A 40 27.19 -0.14 -11.49
C GLY A 40 27.95 1.14 -11.14
N ALA A 41 29.09 1.41 -11.79
CA ALA A 41 29.84 2.65 -11.61
C ALA A 41 29.15 3.82 -12.32
N PHE A 42 28.55 3.59 -13.50
CA PHE A 42 27.67 4.58 -14.15
C PHE A 42 26.39 4.82 -13.33
N ALA A 43 25.79 3.78 -12.75
CA ALA A 43 24.66 3.91 -11.85
C ALA A 43 25.03 4.78 -10.65
N ALA A 44 26.13 4.49 -9.95
CA ALA A 44 26.61 5.29 -8.83
C ALA A 44 26.80 6.77 -9.22
N ARG A 45 27.52 7.06 -10.31
CA ARG A 45 27.70 8.43 -10.84
C ARG A 45 26.38 9.11 -11.25
N THR A 46 25.35 8.35 -11.62
CA THR A 46 24.04 8.89 -12.04
C THR A 46 23.21 9.42 -10.87
N TYR A 47 23.41 8.85 -9.67
CA TYR A 47 22.70 9.20 -8.43
C TYR A 47 23.54 9.96 -7.39
N ALA A 48 24.89 9.98 -7.50
CA ALA A 48 25.80 10.53 -6.47
C ALA A 48 25.58 12.00 -6.07
N GLY A 49 24.82 12.78 -6.84
CA GLY A 49 24.44 14.16 -6.53
C GLY A 49 22.93 14.35 -6.26
N ILE A 50 22.21 13.28 -5.91
CA ILE A 50 20.77 13.29 -5.62
C ILE A 50 20.56 12.69 -4.21
N PRO A 51 20.03 13.43 -3.24
CA PRO A 51 19.72 12.91 -1.90
C PRO A 51 18.70 11.77 -1.91
N GLU A 52 18.70 10.92 -0.88
CA GLU A 52 17.73 9.81 -0.77
C GLU A 52 16.31 10.34 -0.55
N GLU A 53 16.19 11.39 0.25
CA GLU A 53 14.96 12.10 0.55
C GLU A 53 14.33 12.72 -0.70
N ASP A 54 15.11 13.23 -1.66
CA ASP A 54 14.62 13.73 -2.94
C ASP A 54 14.08 12.58 -3.82
N LEU A 55 14.74 11.41 -3.80
CA LEU A 55 14.27 10.22 -4.52
C LEU A 55 12.98 9.65 -3.91
N VAL A 56 12.86 9.62 -2.58
CA VAL A 56 11.62 9.21 -1.89
C VAL A 56 10.50 10.24 -2.11
N ALA A 57 10.80 11.53 -2.00
CA ALA A 57 9.85 12.61 -2.29
C ALA A 57 9.45 12.66 -3.77
N GLU A 58 10.23 12.05 -4.66
CA GLU A 58 9.85 11.78 -6.05
C GLU A 58 8.91 10.58 -6.17
N GLY A 59 9.31 9.40 -5.72
CA GLY A 59 8.52 8.17 -5.89
C GLY A 59 7.20 8.14 -5.13
N THR A 60 7.08 8.84 -3.98
CA THR A 60 5.79 9.01 -3.27
C THR A 60 4.68 9.67 -4.10
N ARG A 61 5.01 10.28 -5.25
CA ARG A 61 4.05 10.87 -6.21
C ARG A 61 3.72 9.94 -7.39
N ILE A 62 4.18 8.69 -7.36
CA ILE A 62 4.19 7.75 -8.49
C ILE A 62 3.45 6.47 -8.11
N ASP A 63 2.64 5.94 -9.04
CA ASP A 63 2.21 4.54 -8.99
C ASP A 63 3.30 3.64 -9.58
N SER A 64 3.89 2.78 -8.74
CA SER A 64 4.94 1.84 -9.14
C SER A 64 4.49 0.92 -10.27
N GLN A 65 3.20 0.55 -10.35
CA GLN A 65 2.69 -0.30 -11.42
C GLN A 65 2.75 0.40 -12.78
N SER A 66 2.37 1.68 -12.84
CA SER A 66 2.45 2.48 -14.06
C SER A 66 3.88 2.63 -14.58
N LEU A 67 4.90 2.70 -13.72
CA LEU A 67 6.30 2.64 -14.15
C LEU A 67 6.72 1.26 -14.65
N ILE A 68 6.32 0.19 -13.96
CA ILE A 68 6.61 -1.21 -14.37
C ILE A 68 5.98 -1.51 -15.75
N ASP A 69 4.76 -1.04 -16.00
CA ASP A 69 4.02 -1.25 -17.24
C ASP A 69 4.60 -0.43 -18.42
N ASP A 70 4.94 0.84 -18.21
CA ASP A 70 5.41 1.73 -19.29
C ASP A 70 6.90 1.52 -19.64
N ALA A 71 7.76 1.15 -18.68
CA ALA A 71 9.20 1.08 -18.89
C ALA A 71 9.65 0.20 -20.08
N PRO A 72 9.06 -1.00 -20.34
CA PRO A 72 9.39 -1.81 -21.51
C PRO A 72 9.08 -1.09 -22.84
N HIS A 73 7.90 -0.48 -22.93
CA HIS A 73 7.45 0.24 -24.12
C HIS A 73 8.29 1.50 -24.37
N PHE A 74 8.61 2.25 -23.32
CA PHE A 74 9.47 3.42 -23.36
C PHE A 74 10.90 3.09 -23.84
N VAL A 75 11.51 2.03 -23.27
CA VAL A 75 12.85 1.57 -23.68
C VAL A 75 12.85 1.07 -25.13
N ALA A 76 11.84 0.30 -25.55
CA ALA A 76 11.73 -0.13 -26.95
C ALA A 76 11.50 1.04 -27.91
N SER A 77 10.72 2.05 -27.52
CA SER A 77 10.54 3.29 -28.29
C SER A 77 11.85 4.06 -28.43
N ALA A 78 12.58 4.26 -27.33
CA ALA A 78 13.90 4.92 -27.33
C ALA A 78 14.93 4.19 -28.22
N ARG A 79 15.00 2.85 -28.13
CA ARG A 79 15.86 2.02 -29.00
C ARG A 79 15.47 2.14 -30.47
N ARG A 80 14.17 2.08 -30.79
CA ARG A 80 13.65 2.21 -32.17
C ARG A 80 14.04 3.56 -32.78
N ILE A 81 13.83 4.65 -32.04
CA ILE A 81 14.20 6.01 -32.47
C ILE A 81 15.72 6.09 -32.67
N LEU A 82 16.54 5.70 -31.69
CA LEU A 82 18.00 5.75 -31.80
C LEU A 82 18.53 4.94 -32.98
N GLY A 83 17.95 3.77 -33.24
CA GLY A 83 18.25 2.93 -34.39
C GLY A 83 17.94 3.60 -35.73
N SER A 84 16.82 4.34 -35.83
CA SER A 84 16.45 5.07 -37.05
C SER A 84 17.23 6.36 -37.29
N LEU A 85 17.89 6.93 -36.27
CA LEU A 85 18.67 8.16 -36.43
C LEU A 85 19.96 7.91 -37.24
N SER A 86 20.24 8.82 -38.19
CA SER A 86 21.56 8.95 -38.81
C SER A 86 22.64 9.30 -37.76
N GLY A 87 23.92 9.07 -38.07
CA GLY A 87 25.02 9.36 -37.15
C GLY A 87 25.07 10.82 -36.67
N SER A 88 24.76 11.78 -37.55
CA SER A 88 24.72 13.21 -37.21
C SER A 88 23.52 13.58 -36.34
N GLN A 89 22.36 12.93 -36.51
CA GLN A 89 21.21 13.08 -35.60
C GLN A 89 21.48 12.41 -34.24
N ARG A 90 22.04 11.20 -34.23
CA ARG A 90 22.38 10.46 -32.99
C ARG A 90 23.36 11.25 -32.12
N ALA A 91 24.35 11.92 -32.73
CA ALA A 91 25.26 12.83 -32.05
C ALA A 91 24.58 14.04 -31.37
N LYS A 92 23.38 14.46 -31.80
CA LYS A 92 22.59 15.53 -31.16
C LYS A 92 21.89 15.08 -29.88
N VAL A 93 21.67 13.77 -29.68
CA VAL A 93 20.94 13.24 -28.51
C VAL A 93 21.75 13.33 -27.23
N ARG A 94 23.08 13.16 -27.29
CA ARG A 94 24.01 13.28 -26.14
C ARG A 94 23.65 12.38 -24.93
N MET A 95 22.91 11.30 -25.15
CA MET A 95 22.59 10.29 -24.14
C MET A 95 23.70 9.22 -24.12
N PRO A 96 24.25 8.83 -22.95
CA PRO A 96 25.15 7.68 -22.84
C PRO A 96 24.42 6.36 -23.09
N ASP A 97 25.04 5.41 -23.80
CA ASP A 97 24.42 4.12 -24.13
C ASP A 97 24.06 3.30 -22.87
N ALA A 98 24.88 3.39 -21.81
CA ALA A 98 24.67 2.75 -20.51
C ALA A 98 23.37 3.17 -19.77
N LEU A 99 22.70 4.24 -20.23
CA LEU A 99 21.53 4.81 -19.58
C LEU A 99 20.24 4.01 -19.85
N LEU A 100 20.16 3.25 -20.95
CA LEU A 100 19.06 2.31 -21.23
C LEU A 100 19.18 0.97 -20.45
N PRO A 101 20.35 0.28 -20.40
CA PRO A 101 20.57 -0.83 -19.48
C PRO A 101 20.27 -0.46 -18.02
N LEU A 102 20.65 0.76 -17.59
CA LEU A 102 20.33 1.26 -16.26
C LEU A 102 18.81 1.30 -16.02
N LEU A 103 18.03 1.90 -16.92
CA LEU A 103 16.57 1.97 -16.75
C LEU A 103 15.93 0.58 -16.61
N VAL A 104 16.35 -0.38 -17.43
CA VAL A 104 15.81 -1.75 -17.37
C VAL A 104 16.19 -2.44 -16.07
N ALA A 105 17.43 -2.27 -15.59
CA ALA A 105 17.84 -2.81 -14.29
C ALA A 105 17.06 -2.20 -13.12
N GLU A 106 16.78 -0.88 -13.14
CA GLU A 106 16.00 -0.24 -12.08
C GLU A 106 14.52 -0.59 -12.11
N ALA A 107 13.90 -0.67 -13.30
CA ALA A 107 12.52 -1.12 -13.45
C ALA A 107 12.36 -2.61 -13.08
N GLY A 108 13.37 -3.44 -13.38
CA GLY A 108 13.40 -4.85 -12.97
C GLY A 108 13.49 -5.01 -11.45
N ARG A 109 14.33 -4.20 -10.78
CA ARG A 109 14.38 -4.14 -9.30
C ARG A 109 13.05 -3.69 -8.71
N LEU A 110 12.43 -2.64 -9.27
CA LEU A 110 11.11 -2.16 -8.84
C LEU A 110 10.05 -3.25 -8.96
N GLN A 111 10.00 -3.96 -10.09
CA GLN A 111 9.06 -5.06 -10.32
C GLN A 111 9.25 -6.21 -9.31
N ALA A 112 10.49 -6.57 -8.98
CA ALA A 112 10.80 -7.59 -7.97
C ALA A 112 10.36 -7.14 -6.56
N MET A 113 10.65 -5.89 -6.18
CA MET A 113 10.28 -5.33 -4.88
C MET A 113 8.76 -5.22 -4.72
N LYS A 114 8.04 -4.76 -5.76
CA LYS A 114 6.58 -4.67 -5.74
C LYS A 114 5.93 -6.05 -5.60
N ARG A 115 6.38 -7.05 -6.37
CA ARG A 115 5.90 -8.44 -6.24
C ARG A 115 6.04 -8.98 -4.81
N ALA A 116 7.15 -8.71 -4.14
CA ALA A 116 7.35 -9.12 -2.75
C ALA A 116 6.39 -8.41 -1.78
N HIS A 117 6.22 -7.08 -1.92
CA HIS A 117 5.29 -6.31 -1.09
C HIS A 117 3.82 -6.72 -1.30
N ASP A 118 3.41 -6.95 -2.55
CA ASP A 118 2.04 -7.40 -2.89
C ASP A 118 1.77 -8.82 -2.37
N ALA A 119 2.78 -9.72 -2.40
CA ALA A 119 2.69 -11.04 -1.81
C ALA A 119 2.54 -10.99 -0.28
N GLU A 120 3.36 -10.20 0.43
CA GLU A 120 3.26 -10.03 1.88
C GLU A 120 1.90 -9.43 2.30
N ALA A 121 1.34 -8.51 1.51
CA ALA A 121 0.00 -7.99 1.73
C ALA A 121 -1.10 -9.06 1.55
N THR A 122 -0.91 -9.97 0.58
CA THR A 122 -1.84 -11.07 0.27
C THR A 122 -1.79 -12.16 1.34
N GLU A 123 -0.59 -12.55 1.79
CA GLU A 123 -0.38 -13.48 2.92
C GLU A 123 -0.99 -12.94 4.21
N ALA A 124 -0.77 -11.65 4.53
CA ALA A 124 -1.35 -11.01 5.70
C ALA A 124 -2.88 -10.93 5.64
N ALA A 125 -3.48 -10.73 4.45
CA ALA A 125 -4.93 -10.78 4.28
C ALA A 125 -5.49 -12.20 4.46
N GLY A 126 -4.82 -13.22 3.88
CA GLY A 126 -5.18 -14.63 4.05
C GLY A 126 -5.10 -15.10 5.51
N ALA A 127 -4.05 -14.71 6.23
CA ALA A 127 -3.89 -15.01 7.66
C ALA A 127 -5.00 -14.40 8.52
N ARG A 128 -5.41 -13.15 8.23
CA ARG A 128 -6.56 -12.49 8.91
C ARG A 128 -7.87 -13.21 8.63
N ALA A 129 -8.15 -13.57 7.38
CA ALA A 129 -9.35 -14.31 7.01
C ALA A 129 -9.41 -15.70 7.68
N ALA A 130 -8.26 -16.40 7.76
CA ALA A 130 -8.17 -17.68 8.46
C ALA A 130 -8.46 -17.55 9.97
N LEU A 131 -7.91 -16.53 10.64
CA LEU A 131 -8.20 -16.26 12.06
C LEU A 131 -9.67 -15.87 12.30
N GLU A 132 -10.28 -15.12 11.39
CA GLU A 132 -11.70 -14.76 11.48
C GLU A 132 -12.61 -16.00 11.39
N VAL A 133 -12.29 -16.95 10.50
CA VAL A 133 -12.98 -18.24 10.39
C VAL A 133 -12.75 -19.09 11.65
N GLN A 134 -11.53 -19.16 12.18
CA GLN A 134 -11.22 -19.87 13.43
C GLN A 134 -11.97 -19.28 14.63
N GLY A 135 -12.03 -17.95 14.76
CA GLY A 135 -12.77 -17.26 15.81
C GLY A 135 -14.27 -17.49 15.71
N ARG A 136 -14.83 -17.46 14.49
CA ARG A 136 -16.25 -17.81 14.25
C ARG A 136 -16.57 -19.27 14.54
N SER A 137 -15.64 -20.21 14.32
CA SER A 137 -15.80 -21.60 14.78
C SER A 137 -15.78 -21.66 16.31
N ALA A 138 -14.71 -21.20 16.96
CA ALA A 138 -14.55 -21.31 18.40
C ALA A 138 -15.69 -20.65 19.20
N MET A 139 -16.25 -19.53 18.71
CA MET A 139 -17.47 -18.94 19.27
C MET A 139 -18.70 -19.86 19.15
N ARG A 140 -18.92 -20.50 17.99
CA ARG A 140 -20.01 -21.45 17.78
C ARG A 140 -19.82 -22.70 18.65
N ASP A 141 -18.62 -23.25 18.65
CA ASP A 141 -18.25 -24.46 19.38
C ASP A 141 -18.41 -24.23 20.89
N GLY A 142 -18.00 -23.07 21.40
CA GLY A 142 -18.20 -22.65 22.79
C GLY A 142 -19.64 -22.37 23.17
N ILE A 143 -20.47 -21.82 22.27
CA ILE A 143 -21.92 -21.70 22.51
C ILE A 143 -22.56 -23.10 22.59
N GLY A 144 -22.21 -24.01 21.67
CA GLY A 144 -22.71 -25.39 21.69
C GLY A 144 -22.36 -26.13 22.98
N GLU A 145 -21.09 -26.07 23.42
CA GLU A 145 -20.64 -26.71 24.66
C GLU A 145 -21.33 -26.14 25.90
N ARG A 146 -21.48 -24.81 25.96
CA ARG A 146 -22.20 -24.11 27.05
C ARG A 146 -23.65 -24.56 27.12
N ASP A 147 -24.33 -24.62 25.99
CA ASP A 147 -25.77 -24.89 25.90
C ASP A 147 -26.05 -26.39 26.17
N LEU A 148 -25.19 -27.30 25.71
CA LEU A 148 -25.24 -28.72 26.05
C LEU A 148 -25.09 -28.98 27.55
N CYS A 149 -24.05 -28.42 28.20
CA CYS A 149 -23.89 -28.59 29.65
C CYS A 149 -24.98 -27.83 30.44
N TYR A 150 -25.57 -26.74 29.93
CA TYR A 150 -26.74 -26.08 30.52
C TYR A 150 -27.98 -26.98 30.52
N ASP A 151 -28.31 -27.63 29.41
CA ASP A 151 -29.46 -28.55 29.34
C ASP A 151 -29.23 -29.82 30.18
N GLY A 152 -28.00 -30.31 30.27
CA GLY A 152 -27.62 -31.36 31.23
C GLY A 152 -27.89 -30.94 32.68
N LEU A 153 -27.44 -29.74 33.09
CA LEU A 153 -27.72 -29.18 34.42
C LEU A 153 -29.22 -29.03 34.69
N ARG A 154 -29.99 -28.64 33.67
CA ARG A 154 -31.45 -28.49 33.74
C ARG A 154 -32.16 -29.81 34.03
N ASN A 155 -31.72 -30.88 33.38
CA ASN A 155 -32.27 -32.23 33.56
C ASN A 155 -31.86 -32.85 34.91
N ALA A 156 -30.63 -32.61 35.35
CA ALA A 156 -30.12 -33.13 36.63
C ALA A 156 -30.70 -32.40 37.86
N LEU A 157 -30.64 -31.06 37.90
CA LEU A 157 -30.77 -30.30 39.14
C LEU A 157 -32.16 -29.69 39.39
N GLY A 158 -33.01 -29.63 38.36
CA GLY A 158 -34.39 -29.15 38.45
C GLY A 158 -34.56 -27.66 38.77
N ALA A 159 -35.81 -27.19 38.70
CA ALA A 159 -36.16 -25.77 38.67
C ALA A 159 -35.63 -24.94 39.86
N ARG A 160 -35.54 -25.51 41.07
CA ARG A 160 -35.07 -24.79 42.27
C ARG A 160 -33.58 -24.42 42.21
N ARG A 161 -32.75 -25.21 41.52
CA ARG A 161 -31.31 -24.98 41.40
C ARG A 161 -30.95 -24.20 40.13
N MET A 162 -31.76 -24.30 39.08
CA MET A 162 -31.54 -23.58 37.82
C MET A 162 -31.45 -22.06 37.98
N ALA A 163 -32.11 -21.45 38.98
CA ALA A 163 -31.96 -20.03 39.27
C ALA A 163 -30.50 -19.59 39.59
N ARG A 164 -29.61 -20.49 40.06
CA ARG A 164 -28.16 -20.22 40.13
C ARG A 164 -27.47 -20.42 38.77
N VAL A 165 -27.88 -21.42 37.99
CA VAL A 165 -27.33 -21.73 36.65
C VAL A 165 -27.60 -20.59 35.66
N ASP A 166 -28.83 -20.10 35.61
CA ASP A 166 -29.27 -18.98 34.78
C ASP A 166 -28.48 -17.69 35.09
N ALA A 167 -28.07 -17.51 36.36
CA ALA A 167 -27.26 -16.38 36.81
C ALA A 167 -25.76 -16.49 36.43
N VAL A 168 -25.23 -17.70 36.20
CA VAL A 168 -23.80 -17.90 35.84
C VAL A 168 -23.56 -18.15 34.35
N VAL A 169 -24.54 -18.68 33.59
CA VAL A 169 -24.38 -19.03 32.17
C VAL A 169 -24.13 -17.81 31.26
N GLY A 170 -24.61 -16.64 31.69
CA GLY A 170 -24.30 -15.34 31.09
C GLY A 170 -24.71 -15.18 29.63
N ARG A 171 -24.09 -14.22 28.95
CA ARG A 171 -24.27 -13.96 27.52
C ARG A 171 -23.06 -14.42 26.72
N ALA A 172 -23.29 -14.80 25.47
CA ALA A 172 -22.25 -15.11 24.48
C ALA A 172 -22.07 -13.99 23.45
N ASP A 173 -22.33 -12.73 23.84
CA ASP A 173 -22.27 -11.54 22.98
C ASP A 173 -20.83 -11.08 22.65
N SER A 174 -19.82 -11.61 23.34
CA SER A 174 -18.41 -11.46 23.00
C SER A 174 -17.60 -12.72 23.38
N PRO A 175 -16.39 -12.91 22.82
CA PRO A 175 -15.49 -14.00 23.24
C PRO A 175 -15.20 -14.02 24.74
N GLU A 176 -15.05 -12.85 25.36
CA GLU A 176 -14.77 -12.77 26.80
C GLU A 176 -16.03 -12.99 27.66
N SER A 177 -17.22 -12.59 27.16
CA SER A 177 -18.50 -12.93 27.80
C SER A 177 -18.71 -14.44 27.81
N LEU A 178 -18.48 -15.09 26.66
CA LEU A 178 -18.61 -16.54 26.48
C LEU A 178 -17.60 -17.31 27.34
N ALA A 179 -16.32 -16.92 27.30
CA ALA A 179 -15.27 -17.56 28.10
C ALA A 179 -15.58 -17.51 29.61
N LYS A 180 -16.07 -16.37 30.11
CA LYS A 180 -16.52 -16.24 31.51
C LYS A 180 -17.72 -17.13 31.83
N GLY A 181 -18.72 -17.20 30.96
CA GLY A 181 -19.90 -18.08 31.16
C GLY A 181 -19.52 -19.56 31.20
N LEU A 182 -18.61 -19.99 30.31
CA LEU A 182 -18.04 -21.35 30.30
C LEU A 182 -17.29 -21.68 31.60
N GLU A 183 -16.43 -20.79 32.08
CA GLU A 183 -15.68 -20.97 33.33
C GLU A 183 -16.59 -20.95 34.58
N ALA A 184 -17.65 -20.15 34.57
CA ALA A 184 -18.61 -20.07 35.65
C ALA A 184 -19.51 -21.32 35.72
N LEU A 185 -19.95 -21.87 34.58
CA LEU A 185 -20.59 -23.19 34.51
C LEU A 185 -19.68 -24.30 35.06
N ALA A 186 -18.43 -24.38 34.59
CA ALA A 186 -17.46 -25.38 35.05
C ALA A 186 -17.23 -25.34 36.56
N SER A 187 -17.18 -24.11 37.13
CA SER A 187 -17.01 -23.91 38.57
C SER A 187 -18.27 -24.28 39.35
N PHE A 188 -19.47 -23.97 38.83
CA PHE A 188 -20.75 -24.37 39.42
C PHE A 188 -20.94 -25.90 39.46
N ILE A 189 -20.52 -26.60 38.40
CA ILE A 189 -20.53 -28.08 38.34
C ILE A 189 -19.65 -28.66 39.44
N GLU A 190 -18.42 -28.15 39.60
CA GLU A 190 -17.52 -28.60 40.66
C GLU A 190 -17.99 -28.24 42.07
N GLU A 191 -18.54 -27.04 42.29
CA GLU A 191 -19.18 -26.67 43.57
C GLU A 191 -20.30 -27.66 43.93
N THR A 192 -21.16 -27.98 42.95
CA THR A 192 -22.30 -28.87 43.17
C THR A 192 -21.85 -30.31 43.46
N ARG A 193 -20.88 -30.85 42.69
CA ARG A 193 -20.29 -32.18 42.92
C ARG A 193 -19.53 -32.29 44.25
N ARG A 194 -19.01 -31.18 44.80
CA ARG A 194 -18.38 -31.12 46.13
C ARG A 194 -19.40 -30.97 47.27
N ALA A 195 -20.54 -30.33 47.03
CA ALA A 195 -21.54 -30.02 48.05
C ALA A 195 -22.36 -31.25 48.47
N ASP A 196 -22.74 -32.10 47.52
CA ASP A 196 -23.35 -33.40 47.79
C ASP A 196 -22.71 -34.49 46.91
N PRO A 197 -21.66 -35.17 47.42
CA PRO A 197 -20.95 -36.22 46.69
C PRO A 197 -21.72 -37.53 46.49
N LEU A 198 -22.93 -37.68 47.05
CA LEU A 198 -23.69 -38.94 47.01
C LEU A 198 -24.96 -38.83 46.16
N GLN A 199 -25.64 -37.68 46.17
CA GLN A 199 -26.87 -37.47 45.41
C GLN A 199 -26.66 -36.53 44.21
N ASP A 200 -26.25 -35.28 44.44
CA ASP A 200 -26.07 -34.33 43.32
C ASP A 200 -24.93 -34.75 42.39
N ALA A 201 -23.83 -35.25 42.94
CA ALA A 201 -22.68 -35.66 42.12
C ALA A 201 -23.02 -36.83 41.18
N GLN A 202 -23.64 -37.89 41.70
CA GLN A 202 -24.05 -39.03 40.87
C GLN A 202 -25.06 -38.60 39.79
N LEU A 203 -26.05 -37.79 40.16
CA LEU A 203 -27.06 -37.29 39.23
C LEU A 203 -26.47 -36.39 38.13
N LEU A 204 -25.37 -35.68 38.41
CA LEU A 204 -24.62 -34.94 37.39
C LEU A 204 -23.83 -35.86 36.47
N GLU A 205 -23.20 -36.93 36.97
CA GLU A 205 -22.54 -37.94 36.12
C GLU A 205 -23.56 -38.68 35.22
N ASP A 206 -24.73 -39.03 35.75
CA ASP A 206 -25.80 -39.74 35.02
C ASP A 206 -26.31 -38.94 33.79
N TYR A 207 -26.24 -37.60 33.84
CA TYR A 207 -26.56 -36.70 32.72
C TYR A 207 -25.32 -36.21 31.95
N GLY A 208 -24.13 -36.78 32.19
CA GLY A 208 -22.88 -36.43 31.50
C GLY A 208 -22.26 -35.09 31.90
N VAL A 209 -22.77 -34.43 32.93
CA VAL A 209 -22.30 -33.13 33.45
C VAL A 209 -21.26 -33.33 34.56
N GLY A 210 -20.38 -34.31 34.35
CA GLY A 210 -19.36 -34.71 35.30
C GLY A 210 -18.12 -33.82 35.32
N ALA A 211 -17.01 -34.38 35.81
CA ALA A 211 -15.69 -33.73 35.75
C ALA A 211 -15.29 -33.34 34.31
N ASP A 212 -15.65 -34.18 33.32
CA ASP A 212 -15.21 -34.01 31.94
C ASP A 212 -15.91 -32.85 31.21
N CYS A 213 -17.21 -32.61 31.47
CA CYS A 213 -17.88 -31.37 31.04
C CYS A 213 -17.20 -30.14 31.65
N ALA A 214 -16.91 -30.15 32.97
CA ALA A 214 -16.21 -29.04 33.63
C ALA A 214 -14.77 -28.81 33.12
N ALA A 215 -14.09 -29.85 32.64
CA ALA A 215 -12.81 -29.73 31.95
C ALA A 215 -12.95 -29.17 30.53
N SER A 216 -13.91 -29.69 29.75
CA SER A 216 -14.18 -29.30 28.36
C SER A 216 -14.62 -27.84 28.25
N LEU A 217 -15.52 -27.39 29.13
CA LEU A 217 -15.94 -25.99 29.24
C LEU A 217 -14.74 -25.05 29.43
N ARG A 218 -13.80 -25.38 30.34
CA ARG A 218 -12.59 -24.55 30.58
C ARG A 218 -11.59 -24.60 29.43
N ALA A 219 -11.36 -25.77 28.84
CA ALA A 219 -10.51 -25.91 27.65
C ALA A 219 -11.07 -25.10 26.46
N THR A 220 -12.39 -25.03 26.35
CA THR A 220 -13.08 -24.24 25.31
C THR A 220 -13.05 -22.74 25.62
N ALA A 221 -13.20 -22.32 26.88
CA ALA A 221 -13.00 -20.93 27.30
C ALA A 221 -11.58 -20.42 26.98
N GLN A 222 -10.56 -21.24 27.27
CA GLN A 222 -9.17 -20.96 26.92
C GLN A 222 -8.97 -20.85 25.40
N ARG A 223 -9.59 -21.73 24.61
CA ARG A 223 -9.55 -21.70 23.14
C ARG A 223 -10.16 -20.41 22.58
N VAL A 224 -11.32 -20.00 23.10
CA VAL A 224 -12.03 -18.77 22.71
C VAL A 224 -11.19 -17.52 23.00
N ARG A 225 -10.59 -17.41 24.20
CA ARG A 225 -9.65 -16.31 24.50
C ARG A 225 -8.37 -16.36 23.67
N GLY A 226 -7.80 -17.54 23.49
CA GLY A 226 -6.54 -17.75 22.78
C GLY A 226 -6.61 -17.29 21.33
N ILE A 227 -7.71 -17.58 20.63
CA ILE A 227 -7.90 -17.12 19.24
C ILE A 227 -8.17 -15.61 19.19
N ALA A 228 -8.92 -15.07 20.16
CA ALA A 228 -9.19 -13.63 20.25
C ALA A 228 -7.95 -12.76 20.53
N SER A 229 -6.85 -13.35 21.05
CA SER A 229 -5.60 -12.63 21.34
C SER A 229 -4.56 -12.69 20.21
N VAL A 230 -4.78 -13.45 19.13
CA VAL A 230 -3.80 -13.59 18.04
C VAL A 230 -3.73 -12.32 17.18
N GLN A 231 -2.66 -11.54 17.36
CA GLN A 231 -2.31 -10.46 16.43
C GLN A 231 -1.50 -10.99 15.24
N VAL A 232 -1.93 -10.68 14.02
CA VAL A 232 -1.15 -10.98 12.80
C VAL A 232 0.02 -10.00 12.69
N ALA A 233 1.17 -10.40 13.24
CA ALA A 233 2.43 -9.67 13.13
C ALA A 233 2.98 -9.76 11.68
N ALA A 234 2.59 -8.82 10.84
CA ALA A 234 3.05 -8.73 9.45
C ALA A 234 4.51 -8.23 9.37
N GLY A 235 5.47 -9.16 9.46
CA GLY A 235 6.90 -8.90 9.28
C GLY A 235 7.28 -8.56 7.84
N ARG A 236 6.96 -7.33 7.41
CA ARG A 236 7.28 -6.81 6.06
C ARG A 236 8.78 -6.83 5.78
N ARG A 237 9.22 -7.47 4.69
CA ARG A 237 10.61 -7.38 4.19
C ARG A 237 10.81 -6.18 3.27
N VAL A 238 9.75 -5.74 2.58
CA VAL A 238 9.76 -4.52 1.74
C VAL A 238 8.85 -3.47 2.38
N THR A 239 9.40 -2.27 2.61
CA THR A 239 8.65 -1.13 3.13
C THR A 239 8.17 -0.22 1.99
N GLN A 240 7.11 0.56 2.21
CA GLN A 240 6.65 1.54 1.22
C GLN A 240 7.78 2.53 0.86
N ARG A 241 8.52 3.05 1.85
CA ARG A 241 9.70 3.92 1.61
C ARG A 241 10.73 3.28 0.66
N ALA A 242 10.92 1.96 0.72
CA ALA A 242 11.85 1.28 -0.19
C ALA A 242 11.31 1.20 -1.63
N LEU A 243 9.98 1.05 -1.82
CA LEU A 243 9.34 1.23 -3.12
C LEU A 243 9.47 2.66 -3.61
N ASP A 244 9.09 3.65 -2.78
CA ASP A 244 9.17 5.08 -3.11
C ASP A 244 10.58 5.49 -3.55
N LEU A 245 11.62 5.05 -2.82
CA LEU A 245 13.02 5.27 -3.19
C LEU A 245 13.35 4.68 -4.57
N GLN A 246 12.88 3.46 -4.86
CA GLN A 246 13.16 2.79 -6.13
C GLN A 246 12.35 3.39 -7.29
N ASP A 247 11.11 3.83 -7.06
CA ASP A 247 10.29 4.58 -8.01
C ASP A 247 10.96 5.89 -8.42
N GLY A 248 11.46 6.67 -7.45
CA GLY A 248 12.26 7.87 -7.70
C GLY A 248 13.53 7.58 -8.52
N ARG A 249 14.22 6.47 -8.22
CA ARG A 249 15.42 6.05 -8.97
C ARG A 249 15.11 5.65 -10.42
N VAL A 250 13.95 5.06 -10.70
CA VAL A 250 13.46 4.80 -12.07
C VAL A 250 13.08 6.11 -12.78
N ALA A 251 12.28 6.96 -12.12
CA ALA A 251 11.80 8.22 -12.66
C ALA A 251 12.94 9.19 -13.06
N VAL A 252 13.99 9.28 -12.23
CA VAL A 252 15.20 10.07 -12.52
C VAL A 252 15.90 9.63 -13.81
N VAL A 253 15.90 8.33 -14.14
CA VAL A 253 16.52 7.82 -15.38
C VAL A 253 15.62 8.10 -16.58
N ILE A 254 14.30 7.92 -16.44
CA ILE A 254 13.31 8.30 -17.47
C ILE A 254 13.41 9.81 -17.78
N GLU A 255 13.52 10.68 -16.77
CA GLU A 255 13.65 12.12 -16.99
C GLU A 255 14.95 12.47 -17.73
N LYS A 256 16.09 11.82 -17.39
CA LYS A 256 17.36 12.01 -18.10
C LYS A 256 17.24 11.61 -19.58
N ILE A 257 16.56 10.50 -19.90
CA ILE A 257 16.28 10.07 -21.28
C ILE A 257 15.40 11.09 -22.00
N LEU A 258 14.23 11.44 -21.43
CA LEU A 258 13.31 12.42 -22.02
C LEU A 258 13.98 13.77 -22.24
N ARG A 259 14.79 14.25 -21.29
CA ARG A 259 15.53 15.51 -21.38
C ARG A 259 16.54 15.50 -22.53
N ALA A 260 17.23 14.37 -22.76
CA ALA A 260 18.15 14.20 -23.88
C ALA A 260 17.44 14.25 -25.25
N PHE A 261 16.39 13.45 -25.46
CA PHE A 261 15.61 13.47 -26.71
C PHE A 261 14.90 14.81 -26.94
N ARG A 262 14.29 15.41 -25.90
CA ARG A 262 13.65 16.73 -25.99
C ARG A 262 14.67 17.85 -26.29
N ALA A 263 15.93 17.72 -25.85
CA ALA A 263 17.00 18.64 -26.25
C ALA A 263 17.40 18.44 -27.72
N ALA A 264 17.56 17.19 -28.17
CA ALA A 264 17.84 16.86 -29.56
C ALA A 264 16.78 17.43 -30.51
N ARG A 265 15.49 17.22 -30.19
CA ARG A 265 14.35 17.69 -30.99
C ARG A 265 14.26 19.22 -31.11
N ARG A 266 14.77 19.97 -30.12
CA ARG A 266 14.88 21.45 -30.22
C ARG A 266 15.96 21.92 -31.18
N VAL A 267 16.98 21.10 -31.45
CA VAL A 267 18.06 21.38 -32.42
C VAL A 267 17.74 20.76 -33.79
N ASP A 268 16.88 19.74 -33.83
CA ASP A 268 16.49 19.03 -35.04
C ASP A 268 15.07 18.48 -34.90
N GLY A 269 14.09 19.20 -35.47
CA GLY A 269 12.67 18.86 -35.34
C GLY A 269 12.27 17.50 -35.90
N THR A 270 13.14 16.84 -36.67
CA THR A 270 12.92 15.47 -37.19
C THR A 270 13.14 14.38 -36.14
N ILE A 271 13.85 14.67 -35.05
CA ILE A 271 14.13 13.70 -34.00
C ILE A 271 12.89 13.50 -33.12
N LEU A 272 12.35 12.28 -33.13
CA LEU A 272 11.23 11.90 -32.28
C LEU A 272 11.63 11.82 -30.79
N VAL A 273 10.65 11.85 -29.89
CA VAL A 273 10.83 11.69 -28.44
C VAL A 273 10.16 10.37 -28.02
N PRO A 274 10.77 9.54 -27.15
CA PRO A 274 10.15 8.31 -26.68
C PRO A 274 8.88 8.60 -25.86
N GLU A 275 7.85 7.80 -26.09
CA GLU A 275 6.54 7.94 -25.47
C GLU A 275 6.44 7.13 -24.17
N LEU A 276 5.79 7.72 -23.17
CA LEU A 276 5.20 7.05 -22.01
C LEU A 276 3.69 7.02 -22.24
N ASN A 277 2.98 6.06 -21.66
CA ASN A 277 1.52 5.98 -21.75
C ASN A 277 0.89 6.46 -20.45
N LYS A 278 0.87 5.60 -19.42
CA LYS A 278 0.28 5.89 -18.10
C LYS A 278 1.08 6.93 -17.32
N ALA A 279 2.40 6.93 -17.49
CA ALA A 279 3.33 7.75 -16.73
C ALA A 279 3.58 9.15 -17.34
N ALA A 280 3.02 9.46 -18.52
CA ALA A 280 3.37 10.66 -19.29
C ALA A 280 3.20 11.98 -18.52
N TRP A 281 2.07 12.15 -17.84
CA TRP A 281 1.67 13.39 -17.16
C TRP A 281 2.72 13.89 -16.14
N MET A 282 3.41 12.98 -15.45
CA MET A 282 4.45 13.29 -14.45
C MET A 282 5.64 14.03 -15.06
N PHE A 283 5.98 13.74 -16.32
CA PHE A 283 7.13 14.30 -17.02
C PHE A 283 6.77 15.46 -17.96
N GLU A 284 5.48 15.77 -18.14
CA GLU A 284 5.01 16.89 -18.95
C GLU A 284 4.92 18.18 -18.14
N ALA A 285 4.37 18.15 -16.92
CA ALA A 285 4.26 19.32 -16.05
C ALA A 285 5.61 20.03 -15.82
N ARG A 286 6.70 19.26 -15.71
CA ARG A 286 8.07 19.76 -15.55
C ARG A 286 8.62 20.51 -16.77
N SER A 287 8.07 20.25 -17.96
CA SER A 287 8.62 20.77 -19.22
C SER A 287 8.23 22.21 -19.53
N GLY A 288 7.14 22.72 -18.93
CA GLY A 288 6.65 24.09 -19.14
C GLY A 288 7.10 25.13 -18.11
N SER A 289 7.62 24.71 -16.95
CA SER A 289 7.80 25.59 -15.78
C SER A 289 8.95 26.61 -15.87
N SER A 290 9.79 26.58 -16.91
CA SER A 290 10.96 27.46 -17.07
C SER A 290 10.66 28.82 -17.71
N ALA A 291 9.41 29.09 -18.11
CA ALA A 291 9.05 30.24 -18.95
C ALA A 291 8.45 31.45 -18.20
N LYS A 292 8.81 31.69 -16.93
CA LYS A 292 8.43 32.93 -16.22
C LYS A 292 9.36 33.34 -15.07
N LYS A 293 10.51 33.93 -15.42
CA LYS A 293 11.26 34.85 -14.53
C LYS A 293 11.66 36.08 -15.34
N ALA A 294 11.40 37.27 -14.80
CA ALA A 294 11.53 38.53 -15.53
C ALA A 294 13.02 38.90 -15.78
N PRO A 295 13.33 39.70 -16.82
CA PRO A 295 14.69 40.18 -17.06
C PRO A 295 15.16 41.14 -15.96
N PRO A 296 16.48 41.18 -15.66
CA PRO A 296 17.04 42.07 -14.64
C PRO A 296 17.34 43.48 -15.19
N GLY A 297 17.28 44.49 -14.31
CA GLY A 297 17.62 45.88 -14.58
C GLY A 297 16.43 46.84 -14.36
N GLY A 298 16.59 47.97 -13.67
CA GLY A 298 17.78 48.48 -12.98
C GLY A 298 17.43 49.69 -12.12
N ASP A 299 18.40 50.19 -11.34
CA ASP A 299 18.19 51.22 -10.33
C ASP A 299 17.71 52.57 -10.88
N LYS A 300 16.83 53.24 -10.13
CA LYS A 300 16.72 54.70 -10.08
C LYS A 300 16.39 55.19 -8.66
N PRO A 301 16.96 56.32 -8.21
CA PRO A 301 16.89 56.77 -6.82
C PRO A 301 15.59 57.53 -6.49
N PRO A 302 15.25 57.68 -5.19
CA PRO A 302 14.07 58.40 -4.75
C PRO A 302 14.23 59.93 -4.85
N PRO A 303 13.21 60.67 -5.30
CA PRO A 303 13.11 62.11 -5.08
C PRO A 303 12.49 62.39 -3.70
N GLY A 304 13.09 63.30 -2.93
CA GLY A 304 12.48 63.87 -1.73
C GLY A 304 12.20 65.37 -1.91
N GLY A 305 11.26 65.95 -1.17
CA GLY A 305 11.12 67.41 -1.12
C GLY A 305 9.74 67.98 -0.74
N SER A 306 9.53 68.18 0.57
CA SER A 306 8.90 69.39 1.17
C SER A 306 7.40 69.71 1.03
N GLY A 307 6.81 70.06 2.19
CA GLY A 307 5.59 70.88 2.33
C GLY A 307 4.39 70.19 3.00
N SER A 308 3.69 70.72 4.03
CA SER A 308 4.04 71.56 5.20
C SER A 308 2.75 71.89 5.99
N GLY A 309 2.79 71.92 7.34
CA GLY A 309 1.67 72.26 8.24
C GLY A 309 1.40 71.12 9.25
N ALA A 310 1.53 71.28 10.58
CA ALA A 310 0.85 72.17 11.55
C ALA A 310 -0.57 71.66 11.94
N GLN A 311 -0.98 71.58 13.23
CA GLN A 311 -0.33 71.94 14.50
C GLN A 311 -1.06 71.32 15.73
N GLY A 312 -0.33 71.01 16.82
CA GLY A 312 -0.87 70.79 18.19
C GLY A 312 -1.48 69.40 18.53
N ASN A 313 -1.65 69.01 19.81
CA ASN A 313 -1.19 69.63 21.08
C ASN A 313 -1.17 68.64 22.29
N ALA A 314 -0.23 68.85 23.24
CA ALA A 314 -0.17 68.41 24.66
C ALA A 314 -0.31 66.90 25.12
N PRO A 315 0.62 66.42 25.98
CA PRO A 315 0.49 65.25 26.91
C PRO A 315 0.56 65.73 28.41
N PRO A 316 0.96 64.95 29.45
CA PRO A 316 0.74 63.53 29.85
C PRO A 316 0.19 63.35 31.32
N VAL A 317 -0.27 62.13 31.70
CA VAL A 317 -0.48 61.65 33.10
C VAL A 317 -0.38 60.10 33.12
N LEU A 318 -0.09 59.36 34.21
CA LEU A 318 1.03 59.32 35.19
C LEU A 318 0.68 58.25 36.28
N VAL A 319 1.57 57.27 36.56
CA VAL A 319 1.53 56.24 37.66
C VAL A 319 0.23 55.36 37.72
N THR A 320 0.16 54.17 38.33
CA THR A 320 0.90 53.39 39.37
C THR A 320 1.01 51.90 38.90
N GLU A 321 1.97 51.02 39.23
CA GLU A 321 2.79 50.72 40.43
C GLU A 321 2.02 50.11 41.64
N GLU A 322 2.38 48.95 42.23
CA GLU A 322 3.36 47.90 41.82
C GLU A 322 2.63 46.54 41.62
N THR A 323 2.68 45.44 42.41
CA THR A 323 3.46 45.05 43.61
C THR A 323 3.81 43.56 43.56
N THR A 324 5.05 43.20 43.90
CA THR A 324 5.61 41.84 43.88
C THR A 324 5.58 41.16 45.30
N PRO A 325 6.42 40.17 45.62
CA PRO A 325 6.03 38.75 45.67
C PRO A 325 6.05 38.16 47.10
N THR A 326 5.95 36.83 47.24
CA THR A 326 6.31 36.14 48.51
C THR A 326 6.90 34.75 48.23
N LEU A 327 7.77 34.27 49.14
CA LEU A 327 8.63 33.10 48.97
C LEU A 327 8.33 31.98 49.99
N GLY A 328 8.74 30.75 49.67
CA GLY A 328 8.99 29.66 50.63
C GLY A 328 7.80 28.72 50.92
N ALA A 329 8.02 27.55 51.50
CA ALA A 329 9.29 26.86 51.79
C ALA A 329 9.05 25.33 51.92
N ASP A 330 10.11 24.57 52.24
CA ASP A 330 10.19 23.11 52.22
C ASP A 330 9.19 22.35 53.13
N GLY A 331 8.92 21.08 52.78
CA GLY A 331 8.17 20.10 53.55
C GLY A 331 8.39 18.68 53.03
#